data_AF-A0A7S2YIA2-F1
#
_entry.id   AF-A0A7S2YIA2-F1
#
_cell.length_a   1.000
_cell.length_b   1.000
_cell.length_c   1.000
_cell.angle_alpha   90.00
_cell.angle_beta   90.00
_cell.angle_gamma   90.00
#
_symmetry.space_group_name_H-M   'P 1'
#
loop_
_entity.id
_entity.type
_entity.pdbx_description
1 polymer ?
#
loop_
_entity_poly.entity_id
_entity_poly.type
_entity_poly.pdbx_seq_one_letter_code
_entity_poly.pdbx_strand_id
1 'polypeptide(L)'
;DRIIFEEEEEGGHQETSGSTEEEMGVCHIASFLPLTLLMGTGGKESPQVRMGLPPFDLHTLTGVMGLYLAVEMLNNGDGSVVPQLEGLPDKCPIRFTTEVFDSSVSTTFTAQQTKQVLQRETAKGEREACAFFGASRMTDTGPMAILTGLEERPQLGPFSTSVQLDNKQTFPFFGRTIVSEV
;
A
#
# COMPACT_ATOMS: atom_id res chain seq x y z
N ASP A 1 -41.92 -22.36 23.83
CA ASP A 1 -41.22 -21.50 24.80
C ASP A 1 -40.00 -20.84 24.20
N ARG A 2 -40.21 -19.69 23.56
CA ARG A 2 -39.18 -18.68 23.27
C ARG A 2 -39.89 -17.35 23.38
N ILE A 3 -39.60 -16.65 24.48
CA ILE A 3 -40.23 -15.39 24.86
C ILE A 3 -39.56 -14.28 24.04
N ILE A 4 -40.40 -13.55 23.30
CA ILE A 4 -40.08 -12.28 22.64
C ILE A 4 -40.27 -11.20 23.71
N PHE A 5 -39.27 -10.34 23.90
CA PHE A 5 -39.43 -9.12 24.67
C PHE A 5 -39.56 -7.96 23.70
N GLU A 6 -40.78 -7.46 23.57
CA GLU A 6 -41.08 -6.13 23.05
C GLU A 6 -40.90 -5.14 24.21
N GLU A 7 -40.03 -4.13 24.03
CA GLU A 7 -40.04 -2.92 24.84
C GLU A 7 -40.36 -1.75 23.89
N GLU A 8 -41.55 -1.18 24.10
CA GLU A 8 -41.94 0.14 23.61
C GLU A 8 -41.28 1.20 24.50
N GLU A 9 -40.51 2.12 23.92
CA GLU A 9 -40.25 3.43 24.52
C GLU A 9 -40.76 4.54 23.58
N GLU A 10 -41.74 5.30 24.09
CA GLU A 10 -42.24 6.53 23.50
C GLU A 10 -41.26 7.69 23.71
N GLY A 11 -41.10 8.51 22.66
CA GLY A 11 -41.15 9.97 22.82
C GLY A 11 -39.89 10.69 23.32
N GLY A 12 -39.01 11.05 22.37
CA GLY A 12 -37.99 12.07 22.59
C GLY A 12 -37.42 12.59 21.28
N HIS A 13 -38.13 13.51 20.62
CA HIS A 13 -37.60 14.25 19.47
C HIS A 13 -36.52 15.21 19.97
N GLN A 14 -35.28 14.73 20.02
CA GLN A 14 -34.11 15.55 20.24
C GLN A 14 -33.55 15.91 18.86
N GLU A 15 -33.79 17.16 18.45
CA GLU A 15 -33.13 17.77 17.29
C GLU A 15 -31.61 17.75 17.56
N THR A 16 -30.94 16.70 17.08
CA THR A 16 -29.50 16.72 16.94
C THR A 16 -29.20 17.67 15.79
N SER A 17 -28.61 18.81 16.14
CA SER A 17 -27.94 19.68 15.18
C SER A 17 -26.85 18.86 14.48
N GLY A 18 -27.21 18.25 13.36
CA GLY A 18 -26.29 17.52 12.50
C GLY A 18 -25.33 18.52 11.88
N SER A 19 -24.21 18.79 12.55
CA SER A 19 -22.98 18.95 11.79
C SER A 19 -22.75 17.61 11.11
N THR A 20 -23.03 17.54 9.81
CA THR A 20 -22.52 16.47 8.98
C THR A 20 -21.01 16.56 9.02
N GLU A 21 -20.39 15.94 10.03
CA GLU A 21 -18.99 15.56 9.94
C GLU A 21 -18.92 14.63 8.72
N GLU A 22 -18.36 15.11 7.62
CA GLU A 22 -18.14 14.27 6.45
C GLU A 22 -17.32 13.07 6.92
N GLU A 23 -17.86 11.87 6.70
CA GLU A 23 -17.21 10.62 7.10
C GLU A 23 -15.88 10.51 6.34
N MET A 24 -14.78 10.58 7.08
CA MET A 24 -13.44 10.53 6.51
C MET A 24 -13.09 9.09 6.12
N GLY A 25 -12.96 8.84 4.82
CA GLY A 25 -12.43 7.58 4.30
C GLY A 25 -10.96 7.40 4.66
N VAL A 26 -10.48 6.16 4.76
CA VAL A 26 -9.05 5.85 4.96
C VAL A 26 -8.57 4.96 3.82
N CYS A 27 -7.48 5.38 3.17
CA CYS A 27 -6.77 4.54 2.21
C CYS A 27 -5.43 4.13 2.80
N HIS A 28 -5.31 2.86 3.20
CA HIS A 28 -4.07 2.30 3.72
C HIS A 28 -3.24 1.64 2.61
N ILE A 29 -2.00 2.10 2.41
CA ILE A 29 -1.09 1.61 1.37
C ILE A 29 -0.07 0.66 2.01
N ALA A 30 -0.14 -0.61 1.63
CA ALA A 30 0.81 -1.64 2.08
C ALA A 30 1.98 -1.77 1.10
N SER A 31 3.20 -1.47 1.58
CA SER A 31 4.38 -1.35 0.72
C SER A 31 5.40 -2.43 1.01
N PHE A 32 5.90 -3.10 -0.03
CA PHE A 32 6.87 -4.19 0.07
C PHE A 32 8.21 -3.78 -0.53
N LEU A 33 9.16 -3.48 0.35
CA LEU A 33 10.49 -3.01 -0.02
C LEU A 33 11.54 -3.95 0.59
N PRO A 34 12.68 -4.21 -0.06
CA PRO A 34 13.68 -5.17 0.42
C PRO A 34 14.57 -4.54 1.51
N LEU A 35 13.98 -4.16 2.65
CA LEU A 35 14.68 -3.47 3.75
C LEU A 35 15.84 -4.29 4.32
N THR A 36 15.81 -5.62 4.24
CA THR A 36 16.94 -6.49 4.60
C THR A 36 18.22 -6.09 3.87
N LEU A 37 18.13 -5.53 2.65
CA LEU A 37 19.29 -5.07 1.92
C LEU A 37 19.94 -3.84 2.58
N LEU A 38 19.18 -2.98 3.26
CA LEU A 38 19.68 -1.76 3.94
C LEU A 38 20.72 -2.06 5.02
N MET A 39 20.59 -3.20 5.71
CA MET A 39 21.42 -3.48 6.88
C MET A 39 22.81 -4.03 6.53
N GLY A 40 23.09 -4.28 5.25
CA GLY A 40 24.33 -4.92 4.81
C GLY A 40 24.44 -6.35 5.38
N THR A 41 24.83 -7.31 4.56
CA THR A 41 25.28 -8.59 5.12
C THR A 41 26.56 -8.30 5.91
N GLY A 42 26.48 -8.25 7.24
CA GLY A 42 27.58 -7.89 8.12
C GLY A 42 28.94 -8.45 7.63
N GLY A 43 29.83 -7.55 7.23
CA GLY A 43 31.27 -7.82 7.12
C GLY A 43 31.84 -8.24 5.77
N LYS A 44 31.09 -8.28 4.66
CA LYS A 44 31.69 -8.44 3.32
C LYS A 44 31.14 -7.39 2.37
N GLU A 45 32.03 -6.57 1.82
CA GLU A 45 31.70 -5.66 0.71
C GLU A 45 30.85 -6.40 -0.31
N SER A 46 29.66 -5.87 -0.61
CA SER A 46 28.85 -6.45 -1.67
C SER A 46 29.66 -6.39 -2.98
N PRO A 47 29.56 -7.39 -3.86
CA PRO A 47 30.26 -7.39 -5.16
C PRO A 47 30.02 -6.12 -6.00
N GLN A 48 28.96 -5.38 -5.69
CA GLN A 48 28.53 -4.16 -6.37
C GLN A 48 29.27 -2.91 -5.88
N VAL A 49 29.65 -2.85 -4.59
CA VAL A 49 30.56 -1.81 -4.06
C VAL A 49 31.93 -1.93 -4.74
N ARG A 50 32.38 -3.15 -5.03
CA ARG A 50 33.60 -3.40 -5.82
C ARG A 50 33.48 -2.99 -7.30
N MET A 51 32.26 -2.85 -7.82
CA MET A 51 31.96 -2.39 -9.18
C MET A 51 31.65 -0.89 -9.27
N GLY A 52 31.73 -0.14 -8.15
CA GLY A 52 31.47 1.31 -8.14
C GLY A 52 29.99 1.67 -8.34
N LEU A 53 29.07 0.72 -8.20
CA LEU A 53 27.64 1.00 -8.17
C LEU A 53 27.26 1.54 -6.79
N PRO A 54 26.32 2.52 -6.71
CA PRO A 54 25.82 2.96 -5.42
C PRO A 54 25.29 1.75 -4.65
N PRO A 55 25.54 1.67 -3.33
CA PRO A 55 24.98 0.57 -2.55
C PRO A 55 23.46 0.56 -2.75
N PHE A 56 22.89 -0.61 -3.03
CA PHE A 56 21.43 -0.83 -3.14
C PHE A 56 20.64 -0.19 -1.99
N ASP A 57 21.34 0.01 -0.87
CA ASP A 57 20.89 0.61 0.37
C ASP A 57 20.31 2.03 0.18
N LEU A 58 20.91 2.87 -0.68
CA LEU A 58 20.40 4.23 -0.87
C LEU A 58 19.06 4.25 -1.60
N HIS A 59 18.90 3.43 -2.64
CA HIS A 59 17.67 3.39 -3.44
C HIS A 59 16.46 2.92 -2.63
N THR A 60 16.65 1.93 -1.77
CA THR A 60 15.57 1.40 -0.92
C THR A 60 15.15 2.44 0.12
N LEU A 61 16.12 3.12 0.76
CA LEU A 61 15.83 4.19 1.71
C LEU A 61 15.14 5.39 1.04
N THR A 62 15.63 5.83 -0.12
CA THR A 62 14.99 6.88 -0.91
C THR A 62 13.57 6.49 -1.32
N GLY A 63 13.33 5.22 -1.67
CA GLY A 63 11.99 4.70 -1.97
C GLY A 63 11.04 4.79 -0.78
N VAL A 64 11.49 4.40 0.42
CA VAL A 64 10.71 4.57 1.66
C VAL A 64 10.38 6.04 1.92
N MET A 65 11.39 6.91 1.85
CA MET A 65 11.20 8.35 2.09
C MET A 65 10.27 8.99 1.05
N GLY A 66 10.39 8.60 -0.21
CA GLY A 66 9.52 9.05 -1.29
C GLY A 66 8.06 8.65 -1.07
N LEU A 67 7.82 7.44 -0.57
CA LEU A 67 6.49 6.97 -0.21
C LEU A 67 5.88 7.78 0.95
N TYR A 68 6.64 8.01 2.02
CA TYR A 68 6.16 8.84 3.15
C TYR A 68 5.87 10.27 2.71
N LEU A 69 6.76 10.87 1.90
CA LEU A 69 6.55 12.19 1.33
C LEU A 69 5.28 12.23 0.45
N ALA A 70 5.06 11.22 -0.39
CA ALA A 70 3.86 11.14 -1.21
C ALA A 70 2.57 11.08 -0.36
N VAL A 71 2.56 10.29 0.72
CA VAL A 71 1.43 10.23 1.65
C VAL A 71 1.20 11.57 2.34
N GLU A 72 2.26 12.25 2.75
CA GLU A 72 2.18 13.59 3.36
C GLU A 72 1.59 14.61 2.37
N MET A 73 2.07 14.61 1.13
CA MET A 73 1.56 15.49 0.07
C MET A 73 0.09 15.22 -0.24
N LEU A 74 -0.33 13.94 -0.28
CA LEU A 74 -1.73 13.57 -0.48
C LEU A 74 -2.62 14.07 0.66
N ASN A 75 -2.17 13.92 1.91
CA ASN A 75 -2.92 14.30 3.10
C ASN A 75 -3.01 15.82 3.31
N ASN A 76 -2.02 16.57 2.85
CA ASN A 76 -2.00 18.04 2.97
C ASN A 76 -2.48 18.75 1.70
N GLY A 77 -2.73 18.00 0.63
CA GLY A 77 -3.07 18.56 -0.68
C GLY A 77 -1.97 19.44 -1.26
N ASP A 78 -0.70 19.04 -1.08
CA ASP A 78 0.45 19.78 -1.60
C ASP A 78 0.64 19.53 -3.10
N GLY A 79 0.25 20.51 -3.92
CA GLY A 79 0.36 20.45 -5.38
C GLY A 79 1.73 20.82 -5.95
N SER A 80 2.76 21.04 -5.14
CA SER A 80 4.06 21.58 -5.59
C SER A 80 4.78 20.71 -6.63
N VAL A 81 4.59 19.39 -6.59
CA VAL A 81 5.15 18.44 -7.57
C VAL A 81 4.07 17.93 -8.53
N VAL A 82 2.86 17.69 -8.03
CA VAL A 82 1.72 17.16 -8.79
C VAL A 82 0.55 18.12 -8.61
N PRO A 83 0.32 19.07 -9.54
CA PRO A 83 -0.69 20.14 -9.38
C PRO A 83 -2.11 19.65 -9.12
N GLN A 84 -2.42 18.41 -9.51
CA GLN A 84 -3.72 17.78 -9.30
C GLN A 84 -4.01 17.47 -7.82
N LEU A 85 -2.98 17.45 -6.96
CA LEU A 85 -3.13 17.24 -5.52
C LEU A 85 -3.55 18.50 -4.77
N GLU A 86 -3.50 19.68 -5.40
CA GLU A 86 -3.79 20.96 -4.74
C GLU A 86 -5.21 20.96 -4.13
N GLY A 87 -5.27 21.11 -2.81
CA GLY A 87 -6.53 21.09 -2.05
C GLY A 87 -7.28 19.76 -2.15
N LEU A 88 -6.58 18.64 -2.34
CA LEU A 88 -7.19 17.31 -2.39
C LEU A 88 -8.03 16.98 -1.13
N PRO A 89 -7.58 17.26 0.11
CA PRO A 89 -8.35 16.96 1.31
C PRO A 89 -9.72 17.66 1.36
N ASP A 90 -9.82 18.85 0.77
CA ASP A 90 -11.07 19.63 0.72
C ASP A 90 -12.06 19.09 -0.33
N LYS A 91 -11.55 18.34 -1.33
CA LYS A 91 -12.35 17.77 -2.44
C LYS A 91 -12.71 16.31 -2.18
N CYS A 92 -11.88 15.61 -1.43
CA CYS A 92 -11.97 14.18 -1.21
C CYS A 92 -11.55 13.91 0.24
N PRO A 93 -12.50 13.66 1.16
CA PRO A 93 -12.21 13.44 2.58
C PRO A 93 -11.62 12.04 2.80
N ILE A 94 -10.47 11.76 2.19
CA ILE A 94 -9.71 10.51 2.34
C ILE A 94 -8.39 10.82 3.02
N ARG A 95 -8.11 10.08 4.09
CA ARG A 95 -6.81 10.06 4.75
C ARG A 95 -5.98 8.90 4.26
N PHE A 96 -4.81 9.21 3.72
CA PHE A 96 -3.83 8.23 3.29
C PHE A 96 -2.93 7.84 4.46
N THR A 97 -2.70 6.55 4.60
CA THR A 97 -1.73 6.01 5.56
C THR A 97 -0.89 4.95 4.85
N THR A 98 0.30 4.66 5.37
CA THR A 98 1.12 3.61 4.79
C THR A 98 1.84 2.80 5.86
N GLU A 99 2.11 1.54 5.51
CA GLU A 99 3.00 0.65 6.22
C GLU A 99 4.04 0.09 5.24
N VAL A 100 5.24 -0.16 5.74
CA VAL A 100 6.33 -0.74 4.95
C VAL A 100 6.74 -2.08 5.55
N PHE A 101 6.70 -3.11 4.73
CA PHE A 101 7.18 -4.44 5.03
C PHE A 101 8.53 -4.67 4.38
N ASP A 102 9.42 -5.32 5.12
CA ASP A 102 10.61 -5.90 4.55
C ASP A 102 10.25 -7.14 3.73
N SER A 103 10.44 -7.11 2.41
CA SER A 103 10.18 -8.29 1.58
C SER A 103 11.14 -9.46 1.87
N SER A 104 12.22 -9.22 2.63
CA SER A 104 13.27 -10.18 3.00
C SER A 104 13.91 -10.90 1.81
N VAL A 105 13.74 -10.34 0.61
CA VAL A 105 14.17 -10.94 -0.65
C VAL A 105 13.51 -12.30 -0.96
N SER A 106 12.41 -12.61 -0.28
CA SER A 106 11.81 -13.94 -0.28
C SER A 106 10.39 -13.88 -0.83
N THR A 107 10.18 -14.57 -1.94
CA THR A 107 8.88 -14.67 -2.62
C THR A 107 7.83 -15.29 -1.70
N THR A 108 8.18 -16.35 -0.98
CA THR A 108 7.27 -17.02 -0.03
C THR A 108 6.87 -16.10 1.12
N PHE A 109 7.85 -15.40 1.71
CA PHE A 109 7.58 -14.46 2.80
C PHE A 109 6.69 -13.31 2.33
N THR A 110 7.03 -12.72 1.18
CA THR A 110 6.24 -11.65 0.56
C THR A 110 4.79 -12.09 0.34
N ALA A 111 4.57 -13.26 -0.29
CA ALA A 111 3.23 -13.76 -0.55
C ALA A 111 2.44 -14.05 0.75
N GLN A 112 3.08 -14.64 1.77
CA GLN A 112 2.44 -14.87 3.07
C GLN A 112 2.03 -13.56 3.75
N GLN A 113 2.92 -12.56 3.73
CA GLN A 113 2.65 -11.26 4.32
C GLN A 113 1.58 -10.49 3.53
N THR A 114 1.58 -10.54 2.20
CA THR A 114 0.49 -9.98 1.37
C THR A 114 -0.85 -10.60 1.74
N LYS A 115 -0.91 -11.94 1.88
CA LYS A 115 -2.12 -12.63 2.32
C LYS A 115 -2.59 -12.15 3.70
N GLN A 116 -1.67 -12.00 4.66
CA GLN A 116 -2.03 -11.49 6.00
C GLN A 116 -2.62 -10.09 5.94
N VAL A 117 -2.05 -9.19 5.12
CA VAL A 117 -2.57 -7.82 4.96
C VAL A 117 -3.96 -7.82 4.31
N LEU A 118 -4.19 -8.66 3.30
CA LEU A 118 -5.49 -8.79 2.62
C LEU A 118 -6.58 -9.37 3.53
N GLN A 119 -6.20 -10.18 4.53
CA GLN A 119 -7.14 -10.83 5.45
C GLN A 119 -7.45 -10.00 6.70
N ARG A 120 -6.99 -8.75 6.76
CA ARG A 120 -7.26 -7.87 7.90
C ARG A 120 -8.73 -7.47 7.96
N GLU A 121 -9.25 -7.36 9.17
CA GLU A 121 -10.65 -7.00 9.41
C GLU A 121 -10.75 -5.62 10.07
N THR A 122 -11.40 -4.68 9.39
CA THR A 122 -11.67 -3.33 9.90
C THR A 122 -12.42 -3.34 11.24
N ALA A 123 -13.31 -4.32 11.45
CA ALA A 123 -14.05 -4.53 12.70
C ALA A 123 -13.14 -4.81 13.92
N LYS A 124 -11.90 -5.27 13.71
CA LYS A 124 -10.90 -5.49 14.76
C LYS A 124 -9.98 -4.29 14.98
N GLY A 125 -10.25 -3.16 14.33
CA GLY A 125 -9.40 -1.97 14.35
C GLY A 125 -8.14 -2.10 13.47
N GLU A 126 -8.05 -3.15 12.65
CA GLU A 126 -6.98 -3.31 11.68
C GLU A 126 -7.26 -2.47 10.43
N ARG A 127 -6.20 -1.97 9.79
CA ARG A 127 -6.34 -1.22 8.54
C ARG A 127 -6.25 -2.17 7.36
N GLU A 128 -7.35 -2.28 6.63
CA GLU A 128 -7.40 -2.97 5.35
C GLU A 128 -6.65 -2.17 4.28
N ALA A 129 -5.81 -2.84 3.50
CA ALA A 129 -5.06 -2.18 2.43
C ALA A 129 -5.98 -1.83 1.25
N CYS A 130 -6.02 -0.55 0.87
CA CYS A 130 -6.70 -0.07 -0.34
C CYS A 130 -5.84 -0.28 -1.59
N ALA A 131 -4.52 -0.29 -1.43
CA ALA A 131 -3.56 -0.41 -2.52
C ALA A 131 -2.25 -1.00 -2.00
N PHE A 132 -1.49 -1.56 -2.92
CA PHE A 132 -0.19 -2.13 -2.66
C PHE A 132 0.90 -1.44 -3.49
N PHE A 133 2.07 -1.26 -2.89
CA PHE A 133 3.24 -0.74 -3.57
C PHE A 133 4.41 -1.73 -3.49
N GLY A 134 5.13 -1.91 -4.59
CA GLY A 134 6.10 -3.01 -4.73
C GLY A 134 5.44 -4.29 -5.28
N ALA A 135 6.02 -5.47 -5.08
CA ALA A 135 7.36 -5.71 -4.57
C ALA A 135 8.44 -5.17 -5.53
N SER A 136 9.66 -4.96 -5.02
CA SER A 136 10.80 -4.44 -5.81
C SER A 136 11.48 -5.48 -6.70
N ARG A 137 11.24 -6.77 -6.48
CA ARG A 137 11.87 -7.87 -7.22
C ARG A 137 10.83 -8.55 -8.10
N MET A 138 11.17 -8.78 -9.37
CA MET A 138 10.24 -9.36 -10.35
C MET A 138 9.64 -10.71 -9.89
N THR A 139 10.46 -11.56 -9.25
CA THR A 139 10.03 -12.87 -8.70
C THR A 139 9.00 -12.74 -7.59
N ASP A 140 9.04 -11.64 -6.84
CA ASP A 140 8.14 -11.39 -5.71
C ASP A 140 6.87 -10.67 -6.20
N THR A 141 6.99 -9.82 -7.22
CA THR A 141 5.89 -9.04 -7.79
C THR A 141 4.80 -9.92 -8.37
N GLY A 142 5.14 -10.98 -9.11
CA GLY A 142 4.14 -11.84 -9.77
C GLY A 142 3.15 -12.48 -8.79
N PRO A 143 3.62 -13.26 -7.79
CA PRO A 143 2.74 -13.85 -6.78
C PRO A 143 1.94 -12.81 -5.99
N MET A 144 2.55 -11.68 -5.66
CA MET A 144 1.86 -10.57 -5.01
C MET A 144 0.74 -10.00 -5.89
N ALA A 145 1.00 -9.81 -7.19
CA ALA A 145 0.04 -9.28 -8.16
C ALA A 145 -1.13 -10.23 -8.43
N ILE A 146 -0.90 -11.54 -8.32
CA ILE A 146 -1.98 -12.53 -8.34
C ILE A 146 -2.86 -12.36 -7.09
N LEU A 147 -2.26 -12.32 -5.90
CA LEU A 147 -3.01 -12.22 -4.65
C LEU A 147 -3.82 -10.92 -4.55
N THR A 148 -3.18 -9.79 -4.85
CA THR A 148 -3.85 -8.48 -4.85
C THR A 148 -4.92 -8.40 -5.94
N GLY A 149 -4.66 -8.99 -7.11
CA GLY A 149 -5.62 -9.05 -8.20
C GLY A 149 -6.88 -9.87 -7.89
N LEU A 150 -6.75 -10.96 -7.12
CA LEU A 150 -7.89 -11.78 -6.67
C LEU A 150 -8.82 -11.02 -5.71
N GLU A 151 -8.27 -10.12 -4.91
CA GLU A 151 -9.03 -9.28 -3.96
C GLU A 151 -9.36 -7.89 -4.55
N GLU A 152 -9.19 -7.72 -5.87
CA GLU A 152 -9.44 -6.46 -6.58
C GLU A 152 -8.70 -5.25 -5.98
N ARG A 153 -7.49 -5.47 -5.46
CA ARG A 153 -6.63 -4.43 -4.90
C ARG A 153 -5.56 -4.02 -5.92
N PRO A 154 -5.44 -2.72 -6.26
CA PRO A 154 -4.40 -2.25 -7.15
C PRO A 154 -3.01 -2.46 -6.55
N GLN A 155 -2.06 -2.86 -7.40
CA GLN A 155 -0.64 -2.97 -7.05
C GLN A 155 0.21 -2.17 -8.04
N LEU A 156 1.10 -1.32 -7.52
CA LEU A 156 2.06 -0.56 -8.31
C LEU A 156 3.50 -1.05 -8.07
N GLY A 157 4.13 -1.61 -9.10
CA GLY A 157 5.52 -2.06 -9.07
C GLY A 157 6.51 -0.98 -9.55
N PRO A 158 7.44 -0.50 -8.70
CA PRO A 158 8.41 0.54 -9.11
C PRO A 158 9.62 0.02 -9.90
N PHE A 159 9.91 -1.29 -9.83
CA PHE A 159 11.14 -1.86 -10.40
C PHE A 159 10.92 -3.10 -11.28
N SER A 160 9.66 -3.50 -11.51
CA SER A 160 9.33 -4.76 -12.17
C SER A 160 9.09 -4.58 -13.66
N THR A 161 10.11 -4.91 -14.46
CA THR A 161 10.19 -4.63 -15.90
C THR A 161 9.68 -5.77 -16.81
N SER A 162 9.39 -6.96 -16.26
CA SER A 162 8.96 -8.11 -17.07
C SER A 162 7.71 -7.83 -17.91
N VAL A 163 7.72 -8.20 -19.19
CA VAL A 163 6.53 -8.18 -20.07
C VAL A 163 5.43 -9.13 -19.62
N GLN A 164 5.76 -10.18 -18.86
CA GLN A 164 4.77 -11.14 -18.39
C GLN A 164 3.73 -10.46 -17.49
N LEU A 165 4.14 -9.42 -16.75
CA LEU A 165 3.28 -8.64 -15.87
C LEU A 165 2.27 -7.75 -16.62
N ASP A 166 2.40 -7.63 -17.96
CA ASP A 166 1.44 -6.89 -18.79
C ASP A 166 0.17 -7.71 -19.10
N ASN A 167 0.19 -9.03 -18.86
CA ASN A 167 -0.98 -9.87 -19.09
C ASN A 167 -2.10 -9.55 -18.10
N LYS A 168 -3.07 -8.74 -18.52
CA LYS A 168 -4.23 -8.34 -17.71
C LYS A 168 -5.20 -9.47 -17.38
N GLN A 169 -5.14 -10.61 -18.08
CA GLN A 169 -5.91 -11.78 -17.68
C GLN A 169 -5.33 -12.42 -16.42
N THR A 170 -4.01 -12.34 -16.22
CA THR A 170 -3.33 -12.89 -15.04
C THR A 170 -3.13 -11.85 -13.95
N PHE A 171 -2.86 -10.60 -14.32
CA PHE A 171 -2.54 -9.49 -13.40
C PHE A 171 -3.46 -8.29 -13.67
N PRO A 172 -4.78 -8.40 -13.44
CA PRO A 172 -5.76 -7.39 -13.84
C PRO A 172 -5.53 -6.02 -13.19
N PHE A 173 -5.10 -6.00 -11.93
CA PHE A 173 -4.92 -4.80 -11.12
C PHE A 173 -3.46 -4.37 -10.94
N PHE A 174 -2.53 -4.99 -11.67
CA PHE A 174 -1.12 -4.61 -11.62
C PHE A 174 -0.83 -3.43 -12.55
N GLY A 175 -0.10 -2.45 -12.04
CA GLY A 175 0.51 -1.35 -12.78
C GLY A 175 1.97 -1.15 -12.37
N ARG A 176 2.69 -0.30 -13.09
CA ARG A 176 4.10 0.02 -12.79
C ARG A 176 4.46 1.43 -13.22
N THR A 177 5.44 2.01 -12.52
CA THR A 177 6.00 3.34 -12.82
C THR A 177 7.27 3.27 -13.69
N ILE A 178 7.68 2.06 -14.06
CA ILE A 178 8.81 1.78 -14.94
C ILE A 178 8.32 1.13 -16.23
N VAL A 179 9.06 1.32 -17.32
CA VAL A 179 8.74 0.71 -18.63
C VAL A 179 8.96 -0.81 -18.63
N SER A 180 8.26 -1.52 -19.50
CA SER A 180 8.55 -2.92 -19.81
C SER A 180 9.94 -3.06 -20.43
N GLU A 181 10.59 -4.19 -20.19
CA GLU A 181 11.55 -4.75 -21.15
C GLU A 181 10.81 -5.12 -22.45
N VAL A 182 11.51 -5.11 -23.59
CA VAL A 182 10.94 -5.42 -24.92
C VAL A 182 11.18 -6.88 -25.26
#